data_AF-A0A1M7ZDS3-F1
#
_entry.id   AF-A0A1M7ZDS3-F1
#
_cell.length_a   1.000
_cell.length_b   1.000
_cell.length_c   1.000
_cell.angle_alpha   90.00
_cell.angle_beta   90.00
_cell.angle_gamma   90.00
#
_symmetry.space_group_name_H-M   'P 1'
#
loop_
_entity.id
_entity.type
_entity.pdbx_description
1 polymer ?
#
loop_
_entity_poly.entity_id
_entity_poly.type
_entity_poly.pdbx_seq_one_letter_code
_entity_poly.pdbx_strand_id
1 'polypeptide(L)'
;MRNYYHITLRDRFNHEPISLPGGFVSIHETADYLDYLVNELAGQGFEMRRLNRLVSISDLVTIEIKRNDQCNWERGTLAEEFASNKESDLRLTRKYIHESEERVEQYFQEMDEFAEAQYGV
;
A
#
# COMPACT_ATOMS: atom_id res chain seq x y z
N MET A 1 -2.57 -5.25 27.02
CA MET A 1 -2.10 -5.25 25.62
C MET A 1 -2.35 -3.86 25.07
N ARG A 2 -1.33 -3.21 24.49
CA ARG A 2 -1.53 -1.95 23.76
C ARG A 2 -2.02 -2.28 22.36
N ASN A 3 -3.01 -1.54 21.89
CA ASN A 3 -3.54 -1.70 20.55
C ASN A 3 -2.81 -0.74 19.63
N TYR A 4 -2.10 -1.29 18.65
CA TYR A 4 -1.45 -0.52 17.61
C TYR A 4 -2.21 -0.66 16.30
N TYR A 5 -2.11 0.38 15.48
CA TYR A 5 -2.67 0.42 14.13
C TYR A 5 -1.54 0.69 13.13
N HIS A 6 -1.59 0.04 11.98
CA HIS A 6 -0.59 0.16 10.91
C HIS A 6 -1.31 0.20 9.58
N ILE A 7 -0.59 0.74 8.60
CA ILE A 7 -1.00 0.70 7.21
C ILE A 7 -0.36 -0.51 6.56
N THR A 8 -1.20 -1.30 5.91
CA THR A 8 -0.81 -2.51 5.18
C THR A 8 -1.15 -2.32 3.71
N LEU A 9 -0.26 -2.72 2.82
CA LEU A 9 -0.46 -2.73 1.38
C LEU A 9 -0.53 -4.17 0.88
N ARG A 10 -1.48 -4.42 -0.02
CA ARG A 10 -1.70 -5.73 -0.62
C ARG A 10 -1.96 -5.58 -2.09
N ASP A 11 -1.24 -6.31 -2.92
CA ASP A 11 -1.50 -6.35 -4.35
C ASP A 11 -2.66 -7.29 -4.73
N ARG A 12 -3.06 -7.22 -6.00
CA ARG A 12 -4.08 -8.08 -6.59
C ARG A 12 -3.63 -9.53 -6.81
N PHE A 13 -2.33 -9.79 -6.85
CA PHE A 13 -1.74 -11.11 -7.14
C PHE A 13 -1.60 -12.00 -5.90
N ASN A 14 -2.24 -11.61 -4.78
CA ASN A 14 -2.23 -12.35 -3.53
C ASN A 14 -0.81 -12.57 -2.96
N HIS A 15 0.13 -11.67 -3.23
CA HIS A 15 1.42 -11.69 -2.57
C HIS A 15 1.26 -11.39 -1.06
N GLU A 16 2.22 -11.84 -0.25
CA GLU A 16 2.27 -11.48 1.18
C GLU A 16 2.14 -9.95 1.36
N PRO A 17 1.18 -9.49 2.17
CA PRO A 17 0.96 -8.07 2.36
C PRO A 17 2.14 -7.44 3.09
N ILE A 18 2.55 -6.25 2.65
CA ILE A 18 3.60 -5.49 3.32
C ILE A 18 2.98 -4.52 4.32
N SER A 19 3.62 -4.32 5.47
CA SER A 19 3.22 -3.29 6.42
C SER A 19 4.20 -2.12 6.36
N LEU A 20 3.68 -0.90 6.30
CA LEU A 20 4.52 0.29 6.48
C LEU A 20 5.16 0.25 7.87
N PRO A 21 6.42 0.70 8.00
CA PRO A 21 7.13 0.65 9.27
C PRO A 21 6.42 1.48 10.35
N GLY A 22 6.50 1.01 11.59
CA GLY A 22 5.92 1.71 12.74
C GLY A 22 4.40 1.58 12.85
N GLY A 23 3.84 2.17 13.90
CA GLY A 23 2.41 2.11 14.16
C GLY A 23 1.92 3.26 15.03
N PHE A 24 0.62 3.41 15.04
CA PHE A 24 -0.11 4.46 15.75
C PHE A 24 -0.88 3.86 16.92
N VAL A 25 -1.01 4.62 17.99
CA VAL A 25 -1.84 4.23 19.15
C VAL A 25 -3.32 4.51 18.89
N SER A 26 -3.63 5.41 17.95
CA SER A 26 -4.99 5.78 17.57
C SER A 26 -5.30 5.40 16.12
N ILE A 27 -6.51 4.85 15.92
CA ILE A 27 -7.05 4.63 14.59
C ILE A 27 -7.31 5.94 13.85
N HIS A 28 -7.63 7.02 14.57
CA HIS A 28 -7.89 8.33 13.96
C HIS A 28 -6.59 8.91 13.40
N GLU A 29 -5.50 8.86 14.16
CA GLU A 29 -4.17 9.27 13.67
C GLU A 29 -3.75 8.46 12.44
N THR A 30 -4.05 7.15 12.44
CA THR A 30 -3.76 6.30 11.28
C THR A 30 -4.61 6.68 10.06
N ALA A 31 -5.88 7.03 10.27
CA ALA A 31 -6.79 7.42 9.21
C ALA A 31 -6.39 8.77 8.60
N ASP A 32 -6.03 9.76 9.43
CA ASP A 32 -5.52 11.04 8.97
C ASP A 32 -4.22 10.87 8.18
N TYR A 33 -3.34 9.96 8.64
CA TYR A 33 -2.12 9.62 7.93
C TYR A 33 -2.37 8.90 6.60
N LEU A 34 -3.33 7.97 6.57
CA LEU A 34 -3.74 7.31 5.33
C LEU A 34 -4.29 8.33 4.33
N ASP A 35 -5.15 9.26 4.77
CA ASP A 35 -5.73 10.29 3.90
C ASP A 35 -4.65 11.21 3.33
N TYR A 36 -3.61 11.51 4.10
CA TYR A 36 -2.42 12.18 3.58
C TYR A 36 -1.71 11.39 2.48
N LEU A 37 -1.37 10.11 2.71
CA LEU A 37 -0.68 9.29 1.70
C LEU A 37 -1.48 9.19 0.40
N VAL A 38 -2.79 9.00 0.54
CA VAL A 38 -3.77 8.93 -0.55
C VAL A 38 -3.77 10.23 -1.35
N ASN A 39 -3.82 11.39 -0.68
CA ASN A 39 -3.82 12.69 -1.36
C ASN A 39 -2.50 12.95 -2.12
N GLU A 40 -1.36 12.59 -1.55
CA GLU A 40 -0.05 12.74 -2.20
C GLU A 40 0.06 11.87 -3.46
N LEU A 41 -0.40 10.63 -3.38
CA LEU A 41 -0.44 9.70 -4.51
C LEU A 41 -1.47 10.15 -5.56
N ALA A 42 -2.64 10.64 -5.15
CA ALA A 42 -3.64 11.18 -6.08
C ALA A 42 -3.11 12.40 -6.84
N GLY A 43 -2.34 13.27 -6.17
CA GLY A 43 -1.63 14.39 -6.79
C GLY A 43 -0.59 13.99 -7.86
N GLN A 44 -0.18 12.72 -7.88
CA GLN A 44 0.74 12.15 -8.88
C GLN A 44 0.02 11.42 -10.02
N GLY A 45 -1.31 11.42 -10.03
CA GLY A 45 -2.12 10.81 -11.10
C GLY A 45 -2.56 9.37 -10.86
N PHE A 46 -2.33 8.81 -9.66
CA PHE A 46 -2.88 7.51 -9.30
C PHE A 46 -4.40 7.58 -9.12
N GLU A 47 -5.14 6.67 -9.77
CA GLU A 47 -6.59 6.57 -9.58
C GLU A 47 -6.90 5.88 -8.26
N MET A 48 -7.85 6.43 -7.50
CA MET A 48 -8.17 5.91 -6.17
C MET A 48 -9.66 5.66 -5.98
N ARG A 49 -9.97 4.54 -5.33
CA ARG A 49 -11.33 4.21 -4.89
C ARG A 49 -11.33 3.89 -3.41
N ARG A 50 -12.02 4.72 -2.63
CA ARG A 50 -12.17 4.51 -1.19
C ARG A 50 -13.38 3.63 -0.91
N LEU A 51 -13.18 2.54 -0.16
CA LEU A 51 -14.21 1.60 0.26
C LEU A 51 -14.08 1.38 1.78
N ASN A 52 -14.89 2.09 2.56
CA ASN A 52 -14.87 2.01 4.03
C ASN A 52 -13.46 2.24 4.61
N ARG A 53 -12.82 1.17 5.11
CA ARG A 53 -11.49 1.17 5.77
C ARG A 53 -10.34 0.81 4.81
N LEU A 54 -10.64 0.74 3.52
CA LEU A 54 -9.74 0.31 2.46
C LEU A 54 -9.67 1.38 1.37
N VAL A 55 -8.50 1.49 0.75
CA VAL A 55 -8.30 2.31 -0.45
C VAL A 55 -7.70 1.43 -1.53
N SER A 56 -8.40 1.30 -2.66
CA SER A 56 -7.86 0.67 -3.86
C SER A 56 -7.15 1.73 -4.70
N ILE A 57 -5.94 1.43 -5.16
CA ILE A 57 -5.15 2.25 -6.08
C ILE A 57 -5.10 1.53 -7.42
N SER A 58 -5.65 2.16 -8.45
CA SER A 58 -5.70 1.68 -9.84
C SER A 58 -6.19 0.23 -10.01
N ASP A 59 -6.98 -0.29 -9.06
CA ASP A 59 -7.36 -1.71 -8.96
C ASP A 59 -6.15 -2.68 -8.90
N LEU A 60 -4.97 -2.18 -8.54
CA LEU A 60 -3.70 -2.90 -8.41
C LEU A 60 -3.37 -3.22 -6.95
N VAL A 61 -3.45 -2.21 -6.09
CA VAL A 61 -3.03 -2.29 -4.69
C VAL A 61 -4.17 -1.84 -3.78
N THR A 62 -4.45 -2.61 -2.75
CA THR A 62 -5.33 -2.24 -1.64
C THR A 62 -4.48 -1.80 -0.45
N ILE A 63 -4.71 -0.58 0.03
CA ILE A 63 -4.15 -0.04 1.27
C ILE A 63 -5.21 -0.14 2.36
N GLU A 64 -4.82 -0.66 3.52
CA GLU A 64 -5.74 -0.89 4.64
C GLU A 64 -5.15 -0.56 6.01
N ILE A 65 -6.02 -0.19 6.95
CA ILE A 65 -5.64 -0.03 8.35
C ILE A 65 -5.88 -1.35 9.08
N LYS A 66 -4.81 -1.96 9.57
CA LYS A 66 -4.85 -3.16 10.42
C LYS A 66 -4.55 -2.82 11.87
N ARG A 67 -5.13 -3.60 12.79
CA ARG A 67 -4.78 -3.61 14.21
C ARG A 67 -3.76 -4.74 14.45
N ASN A 68 -2.73 -4.47 15.24
CA ASN A 68 -1.78 -5.47 15.73
C ASN A 68 -1.47 -5.19 17.20
N ASP A 69 -1.09 -6.25 17.89
CA ASP A 69 -0.68 -6.21 19.29
C ASP A 69 0.83 -6.01 19.42
N GLN A 70 1.56 -6.05 18.30
CA GLN A 70 2.99 -5.82 18.20
C GLN A 70 3.29 -4.66 17.26
N CYS A 71 4.26 -3.84 17.65
CA CYS A 71 4.72 -2.70 16.87
C CYS A 71 6.25 -2.58 17.01
N ASN A 72 6.95 -2.50 15.88
CA ASN A 72 8.42 -2.40 15.87
C ASN A 72 8.90 -1.09 16.53
N TRP A 73 8.14 -0.01 16.33
CA TRP A 73 8.34 1.28 16.98
C TRP A 73 7.05 2.12 16.85
N GLU A 74 6.74 2.88 17.90
CA GLU A 74 5.57 3.76 17.91
C GLU A 74 5.93 5.07 17.21
N ARG A 75 5.07 5.55 16.30
CA ARG A 75 5.30 6.84 15.63
C ARG A 75 5.22 7.98 16.65
N GLY A 76 6.35 8.63 16.88
CA GLY A 76 6.46 9.78 17.78
C GLY A 76 5.69 10.99 17.26
N THR A 77 5.34 11.91 18.17
CA THR A 77 4.63 13.16 17.87
C THR A 77 5.54 14.27 17.36
N LEU A 78 6.84 14.02 17.20
CA LEU A 78 7.81 15.02 16.74
C LEU A 78 7.66 15.23 15.22
N ALA A 79 7.50 16.49 14.81
CA ALA A 79 7.20 16.85 13.43
C ALA A 79 8.29 16.43 12.43
N GLU A 80 9.56 16.45 12.85
CA GLU A 80 10.71 16.12 12.00
C GLU A 80 10.81 14.62 11.72
N GLU A 81 10.61 13.78 12.74
CA GLU A 81 10.50 12.33 12.59
C GLU A 81 9.30 11.98 11.70
N PHE A 82 8.18 12.68 11.90
CA PHE A 82 6.98 12.48 11.09
C PHE A 82 7.22 12.81 9.61
N ALA A 83 7.93 13.91 9.30
CA ALA A 83 8.25 14.29 7.92
C ALA A 83 9.20 13.29 7.23
N SER A 84 10.24 12.81 7.93
CA SER A 84 11.16 11.81 7.39
C SER A 84 10.48 10.47 7.13
N ASN A 85 9.65 10.03 8.08
CA ASN A 85 8.89 8.78 7.96
C ASN A 85 7.86 8.85 6.82
N LYS A 86 7.25 10.02 6.58
CA LYS A 86 6.35 10.26 5.45
C LYS A 86 6.99 10.01 4.10
N GLU A 87 8.12 10.64 3.84
CA GLU A 87 8.77 10.48 2.53
C GLU A 87 9.23 9.04 2.32
N SER A 88 9.72 8.38 3.38
CA SER A 88 10.09 6.97 3.31
C SER A 88 8.90 6.06 3.00
N ASP A 89 7.75 6.31 3.63
CA ASP A 89 6.53 5.54 3.41
C ASP A 89 5.93 5.76 2.02
N LEU A 90 5.94 7.01 1.54
CA LEU A 90 5.52 7.35 0.18
C LEU A 90 6.40 6.64 -0.84
N ARG A 91 7.73 6.68 -0.67
CA ARG A 91 8.67 5.98 -1.53
C ARG A 91 8.43 4.46 -1.52
N LEU A 92 8.20 3.87 -0.34
CA LEU A 92 7.92 2.44 -0.22
C LEU A 92 6.59 2.07 -0.90
N THR A 93 5.55 2.87 -0.69
CA THR A 93 4.23 2.68 -1.31
C THR A 93 4.33 2.77 -2.83
N ARG A 94 5.01 3.80 -3.36
CA ARG A 94 5.26 3.97 -4.80
C ARG A 94 6.00 2.78 -5.38
N LYS A 95 7.09 2.36 -4.73
CA LYS A 95 7.86 1.18 -5.15
C LYS A 95 6.96 -0.05 -5.22
N TYR A 96 6.14 -0.29 -4.20
CA TYR A 96 5.25 -1.44 -4.17
C TYR A 96 4.16 -1.40 -5.26
N ILE A 97 3.61 -0.22 -5.56
CA ILE A 97 2.66 -0.05 -6.67
C ILE A 97 3.34 -0.37 -7.99
N HIS A 98 4.54 0.18 -8.23
CA HIS A 98 5.29 -0.07 -9.46
C HIS A 98 5.65 -1.54 -9.65
N GLU A 99 6.16 -2.19 -8.61
CA GLU A 99 6.43 -3.64 -8.66
C GLU A 99 5.14 -4.45 -8.90
N SER A 100 3.99 -3.96 -8.45
CA SER A 100 2.69 -4.59 -8.74
C SER A 100 2.28 -4.40 -10.20
N GLU A 101 2.55 -3.25 -10.81
CA GLU A 101 2.35 -3.00 -12.25
C GLU A 101 3.20 -3.95 -13.09
N GLU A 102 4.50 -4.07 -12.79
CA GLU A 102 5.40 -4.99 -13.50
C GLU A 102 4.91 -6.44 -13.42
N ARG A 103 4.37 -6.86 -12.27
CA ARG A 103 3.76 -8.20 -12.12
C ARG A 103 2.51 -8.39 -12.97
N VAL A 104 1.67 -7.34 -13.12
CA VAL A 104 0.53 -7.39 -14.04
C VAL A 104 0.99 -7.59 -15.48
N GLU A 105 1.99 -6.81 -15.90
CA GLU A 105 2.51 -6.87 -17.26
C GLU A 105 3.11 -8.25 -17.57
N GLN A 106 3.92 -8.79 -16.66
CA GLN A 106 4.48 -10.14 -16.77
C GLN A 106 3.38 -11.19 -16.87
N TYR A 107 2.34 -11.11 -16.02
CA TYR A 107 1.22 -12.04 -16.06
C TYR A 107 0.49 -12.03 -17.41
N PHE A 108 0.27 -10.85 -18.00
CA PHE A 108 -0.35 -10.76 -19.33
C PHE A 108 0.56 -11.30 -20.44
N GLN A 109 1.86 -11.02 -20.39
CA GLN A 109 2.83 -11.59 -21.35
C GLN A 109 2.85 -13.12 -21.30
N GLU A 110 2.90 -13.71 -20.11
CA GLU A 110 2.84 -15.16 -19.94
C GLU A 110 1.53 -15.73 -20.51
N MET A 111 0.39 -15.08 -20.26
CA MET A 111 -0.90 -15.50 -20.82
C MET A 111 -0.93 -15.48 -22.35
N ASP A 112 -0.34 -14.46 -22.98
CA ASP A 112 -0.26 -14.35 -24.43
C ASP A 112 0.66 -15.45 -25.00
N GLU A 113 1.82 -15.70 -24.38
CA GLU A 113 2.73 -16.80 -24.76
C GLU A 113 2.05 -18.17 -24.65
N PHE A 114 1.27 -18.42 -23.59
CA PHE A 114 0.49 -19.65 -23.44
C PHE A 114 -0.60 -19.77 -24.52
N ALA A 115 -1.28 -18.68 -24.86
CA ALA A 115 -2.30 -18.67 -25.90
C ALA A 115 -1.71 -18.96 -27.29
N GLU A 116 -0.56 -18.35 -27.61
CA GLU A 116 0.19 -18.60 -28.85
C GLU A 116 0.68 -20.05 -28.92
N ALA A 117 1.23 -20.58 -27.82
CA ALA A 117 1.72 -21.95 -27.76
C ALA A 117 0.59 -23.00 -27.87
N GLN A 118 -0.61 -22.69 -27.36
CA GLN A 118 -1.75 -23.63 -27.36
C GLN A 118 -2.60 -23.56 -28.63
N TYR A 119 -2.72 -22.38 -29.26
CA TYR A 119 -3.63 -22.17 -30.39
C TYR A 119 -2.97 -21.79 -31.72
N GLY A 120 -1.65 -21.56 -31.74
CA GLY A 120 -0.84 -21.45 -32.96
C GLY A 120 -1.47 -20.59 -34.06
N VAL A 121 -1.43 -19.27 -33.88
CA VAL A 121 -1.48 -18.36 -35.03
C VAL A 121 -0.07 -18.22 -35.59
#